data_AF-A0A960LXP8-F1
#
_entry.id   AF-A0A960LXP8-F1
#
_cell.length_a   1.000
_cell.length_b   1.000
_cell.length_c   1.000
_cell.angle_alpha   90.00
_cell.angle_beta   90.00
_cell.angle_gamma   90.00
#
_symmetry.space_group_name_H-M   'P 1'
#
loop_
_entity.id
_entity.type
_entity.pdbx_description
1 polymer ?
#
loop_
_entity_poly.entity_id
_entity_poly.type
_entity_poly.pdbx_seq_one_letter_code
_entity_poly.pdbx_strand_id
1 'polypeptide(L)'
;IMVGRMAVVQPWLFAHWGGGSTVEPESVWWAVADAVLEDFPEKAALGRLKLFGLYFSRNYLFGHTFAVRLKAATSVAALFAIARDFFARAPQRVDQPHLGGLA
;
A
#
# COMPACT_ATOMS: atom_id res chain seq x y z
N ILE A 1 0.16 20.85 -12.15
CA ILE A 1 -0.70 20.34 -11.05
C ILE A 1 0.19 19.62 -10.05
N MET A 2 0.03 19.83 -8.74
CA MET A 2 0.73 19.08 -7.70
C MET A 2 -0.22 18.06 -7.07
N VAL A 3 0.22 16.81 -6.93
CA VAL A 3 -0.54 15.75 -6.24
C VAL A 3 0.20 15.35 -4.98
N GLY A 4 -0.44 15.55 -3.81
CA GLY A 4 0.09 15.12 -2.52
C GLY A 4 -0.34 13.69 -2.18
N ARG A 5 -1.21 13.55 -1.16
CA ARG A 5 -1.61 12.27 -0.56
C ARG A 5 -2.12 11.20 -1.54
N MET A 6 -2.77 11.60 -2.65
CA MET A 6 -3.25 10.64 -3.64
C MET A 6 -2.10 9.91 -4.35
N ALA A 7 -0.93 10.53 -4.47
CA ALA A 7 0.27 9.88 -5.01
C ALA A 7 0.78 8.75 -4.10
N VAL A 8 0.46 8.80 -2.80
CA VAL A 8 0.80 7.71 -1.86
C VAL A 8 -0.24 6.58 -1.94
N VAL A 9 -1.53 6.93 -2.10
CA VAL A 9 -2.60 5.93 -2.26
C VAL A 9 -2.44 5.16 -3.56
N GLN A 10 -2.15 5.85 -4.66
CA GLN A 10 -1.93 5.27 -5.98
C GLN A 10 -0.62 5.79 -6.57
N PRO A 11 0.53 5.17 -6.25
CA PRO A 11 1.83 5.56 -6.83
C PRO A 11 1.83 5.55 -8.37
N TRP A 12 1.01 4.68 -8.98
CA TRP A 12 0.84 4.57 -10.42
C TRP A 12 -0.11 5.60 -11.04
N LEU A 13 -0.66 6.55 -10.26
CA LEU A 13 -1.54 7.61 -10.78
C LEU A 13 -0.90 8.36 -11.96
N PHE A 14 0.41 8.60 -11.89
CA PHE A 14 1.15 9.29 -12.95
C PHE A 14 1.25 8.47 -14.24
N ALA A 15 1.26 7.14 -14.15
CA ALA A 15 1.24 6.26 -15.33
C ALA A 15 -0.10 6.39 -16.06
N HIS A 16 -1.22 6.42 -15.33
CA HIS A 16 -2.55 6.62 -15.92
C HIS A 16 -2.69 7.98 -16.60
N TRP A 17 -2.12 9.04 -16.03
CA TRP A 17 -2.15 10.38 -16.63
C TRP A 17 -1.41 10.48 -17.97
N GLY A 18 -0.36 9.69 -18.15
CA GLY A 18 0.38 9.62 -19.42
C GLY A 18 -0.29 8.76 -20.50
N GLY A 19 -1.51 8.25 -20.27
CA GLY A 19 -2.14 7.25 -21.16
C GLY A 19 -1.54 5.85 -21.04
N GLY A 20 -0.83 5.57 -19.94
CA GLY A 20 -0.05 4.36 -19.72
C GLY A 20 -0.83 3.14 -19.22
N SER A 21 -0.08 2.02 -19.18
CA SER A 21 -0.51 0.63 -18.99
C SER A 21 -1.24 0.32 -17.68
N THR A 22 -1.98 -0.79 -17.69
CA THR A 22 -2.54 -1.43 -16.49
C THR A 22 -1.42 -1.77 -15.51
N VAL A 23 -1.49 -1.21 -14.31
CA VAL A 23 -0.56 -1.52 -13.21
C VAL A 23 -1.24 -2.46 -12.22
N GLU A 24 -0.54 -3.54 -11.87
CA GLU A 24 -0.94 -4.45 -10.81
C GLU A 24 -0.58 -3.86 -9.44
N PRO A 25 -1.56 -3.51 -8.59
CA PRO A 25 -1.27 -2.86 -7.31
C PRO A 25 -0.39 -3.71 -6.39
N GLU A 26 -0.56 -5.03 -6.41
CA GLU A 26 0.26 -5.93 -5.59
C GLU A 26 1.76 -5.81 -5.95
N SER A 27 2.11 -5.75 -7.24
CA SER A 27 3.51 -5.60 -7.62
C SER A 27 4.09 -4.26 -7.13
N VAL A 28 3.27 -3.21 -7.09
CA VAL A 28 3.67 -1.91 -6.53
C VAL A 28 3.86 -1.99 -5.03
N TRP A 29 3.02 -2.73 -4.31
CA TRP A 29 3.20 -2.95 -2.87
C TRP A 29 4.57 -3.56 -2.58
N TRP A 30 4.93 -4.62 -3.30
CA TRP A 30 6.22 -5.31 -3.11
C TRP A 30 7.40 -4.42 -3.52
N ALA A 31 7.30 -3.71 -4.64
CA ALA A 31 8.35 -2.78 -5.07
C ALA A 31 8.61 -1.65 -4.07
N VAL A 32 7.57 -1.07 -3.48
CA VAL A 32 7.71 -0.06 -2.41
C VAL A 32 8.30 -0.69 -1.16
N ALA A 33 7.91 -1.93 -0.83
CA ALA A 33 8.42 -2.60 0.35
C ALA A 33 9.92 -2.89 0.25
N ASP A 34 10.38 -3.34 -0.92
CA ASP A 34 11.78 -3.61 -1.21
C ASP A 34 12.61 -2.31 -1.13
N ALA A 35 12.15 -1.23 -1.78
CA ALA A 35 12.81 0.08 -1.72
C ALA A 35 12.92 0.63 -0.28
N VAL A 36 11.88 0.45 0.54
CA VAL A 36 11.91 0.87 1.95
C VAL A 36 12.90 0.03 2.78
N LEU A 37 13.08 -1.25 2.47
CA LEU A 37 14.04 -2.10 3.17
C LEU A 37 15.48 -1.89 2.71
N GLU A 38 15.68 -1.43 1.47
CA GLU A 38 16.99 -1.03 0.95
C GLU A 38 17.52 0.20 1.69
N ASP A 39 16.67 1.20 1.90
CA ASP A 39 17.07 2.51 2.45
C ASP A 39 17.03 2.61 3.98
N PHE A 40 16.28 1.74 4.67
CA PHE A 40 16.02 1.88 6.10
C PHE A 40 16.27 0.60 6.89
N PRO A 41 16.86 0.69 8.10
CA PRO A 41 16.96 -0.45 8.99
C PRO A 41 15.56 -0.96 9.37
N GLU A 42 15.45 -2.25 9.65
CA GLU A 42 14.16 -2.96 9.80
C GLU A 42 13.18 -2.24 10.75
N LYS A 43 13.67 -1.74 11.89
CA LYS A 43 12.85 -1.01 12.87
C LYS A 43 12.21 0.26 12.29
N ALA A 44 12.94 0.99 11.44
CA ALA A 44 12.46 2.21 10.79
C ALA A 44 11.60 1.90 9.55
N ALA A 45 11.93 0.82 8.84
CA ALA A 45 11.17 0.30 7.71
C ALA A 45 9.77 -0.14 8.13
N LEU A 46 9.63 -0.90 9.21
CA LEU A 46 8.33 -1.39 9.71
C LEU A 46 7.31 -0.26 9.90
N GLY A 47 7.72 0.86 10.51
CA GLY A 47 6.85 2.02 10.69
C GLY A 47 6.39 2.65 9.37
N ARG A 48 7.29 2.74 8.40
CA ARG A 48 7.01 3.28 7.05
C ARG A 48 6.08 2.37 6.26
N LEU A 49 6.31 1.05 6.30
CA LEU A 49 5.45 0.07 5.65
C LEU A 49 4.04 0.05 6.22
N LYS A 50 3.89 0.19 7.55
CA LYS A 50 2.58 0.34 8.19
C LYS A 50 1.85 1.60 7.72
N LEU A 51 2.56 2.73 7.66
CA LEU A 51 2.00 4.00 7.19
C LEU A 51 1.59 3.89 5.72
N PHE A 52 2.46 3.36 4.86
CA PHE A 52 2.16 3.12 3.46
C PHE A 52 0.96 2.18 3.29
N GLY A 53 0.91 1.09 4.06
CA GLY A 53 -0.22 0.15 4.12
C GLY A 53 -1.56 0.81 4.44
N LEU A 54 -1.58 1.78 5.35
CA LEU A 54 -2.78 2.56 5.63
C LEU A 54 -3.29 3.30 4.38
N TYR A 55 -2.41 3.97 3.62
CA TYR A 55 -2.80 4.65 2.38
C TYR A 55 -3.15 3.67 1.27
N PHE A 56 -2.28 2.68 1.03
CA PHE A 56 -2.42 1.69 -0.03
C PHE A 56 -3.72 0.87 0.11
N SER A 57 -4.16 0.61 1.35
CA SER A 57 -5.40 -0.11 1.62
C SER A 57 -6.64 0.53 1.00
N ARG A 58 -6.62 1.84 0.73
CA ARG A 58 -7.76 2.55 0.13
C ARG A 58 -8.11 2.08 -1.28
N ASN A 59 -7.25 1.31 -1.93
CA ASN A 59 -7.52 0.69 -3.22
C ASN A 59 -8.45 -0.53 -3.14
N TYR A 60 -8.89 -0.97 -1.95
CA TYR A 60 -9.65 -2.21 -1.77
C TYR A 60 -10.92 -2.03 -0.91
N LEU A 61 -11.99 -2.76 -1.25
CA LEU A 61 -13.31 -2.67 -0.59
C LEU A 61 -13.24 -2.98 0.92
N PHE A 62 -12.39 -3.93 1.32
CA PHE A 62 -12.14 -4.30 2.72
C PHE A 62 -10.76 -3.87 3.21
N GLY A 63 -10.21 -2.78 2.65
CA GLY A 63 -8.87 -2.28 2.95
C GLY A 63 -8.64 -1.92 4.42
N HIS A 64 -9.67 -1.46 5.14
CA HIS A 64 -9.53 -1.12 6.56
C HIS A 64 -9.06 -2.32 7.41
N THR A 65 -9.63 -3.51 7.18
CA THR A 65 -9.22 -4.73 7.89
C THR A 65 -7.76 -5.07 7.61
N PHE A 66 -7.32 -4.88 6.36
CA PHE A 66 -5.91 -5.04 5.98
C PHE A 66 -5.02 -4.05 6.73
N ALA A 67 -5.36 -2.76 6.74
CA ALA A 67 -4.60 -1.74 7.45
C ALA A 67 -4.49 -1.99 8.97
N VAL A 68 -5.58 -2.44 9.61
CA VAL A 68 -5.58 -2.81 11.04
C VAL A 68 -4.62 -3.97 11.30
N ARG A 69 -4.64 -5.02 10.47
CA ARG A 69 -3.73 -6.16 10.60
C ARG A 69 -2.27 -5.73 10.42
N LEU A 70 -1.97 -4.93 9.39
CA LEU A 70 -0.63 -4.39 9.17
C LEU A 70 -0.15 -3.57 10.36
N LYS A 71 -1.00 -2.70 10.92
CA LYS A 71 -0.67 -1.89 12.10
C LYS A 71 -0.28 -2.74 13.31
N ALA A 72 -0.92 -3.90 13.48
CA ALA A 72 -0.65 -4.85 14.56
C ALA A 72 0.64 -5.68 14.37
N ALA A 73 1.23 -5.71 13.17
CA ALA A 73 2.44 -6.50 12.90
C ALA A 73 3.63 -6.05 13.77
N THR A 74 4.37 -6.99 14.36
CA THR A 74 5.50 -6.68 15.27
C THR A 74 6.86 -6.78 14.59
N SER A 75 6.93 -7.30 13.36
CA SER A 75 8.13 -7.41 12.55
C SER A 75 7.79 -7.25 11.06
N VAL A 76 8.82 -7.04 10.22
CA VAL A 76 8.65 -6.98 8.76
C VAL A 76 8.17 -8.32 8.23
N ALA A 77 8.69 -9.44 8.75
CA ALA A 77 8.24 -10.78 8.37
C ALA A 77 6.74 -11.01 8.65
N ALA A 78 6.25 -10.59 9.82
CA ALA A 78 4.83 -10.68 10.15
C ALA A 78 3.96 -9.80 9.23
N LEU A 79 4.44 -8.59 8.91
CA LEU A 79 3.79 -7.68 7.98
C LEU A 79 3.68 -8.30 6.58
N PHE A 80 4.75 -8.93 6.08
CA PHE A 80 4.76 -9.60 4.79
C PHE A 80 3.85 -10.84 4.75
N ALA A 81 3.77 -11.61 5.84
CA ALA A 81 2.81 -12.71 5.93
C ALA A 81 1.36 -12.22 5.80
N ILE A 82 1.03 -11.10 6.46
CA ILE A 82 -0.30 -10.46 6.35
C ILE A 82 -0.57 -9.99 4.92
N ALA A 83 0.41 -9.35 4.27
CA ALA A 83 0.27 -8.88 2.89
C ALA A 83 0.07 -10.05 1.91
N ARG A 84 0.85 -11.13 2.02
CA ARG A 84 0.69 -12.33 1.19
C ARG A 84 -0.69 -12.97 1.37
N ASP A 85 -1.15 -13.15 2.61
CA ASP A 85 -2.49 -13.68 2.89
C ASP A 85 -3.60 -12.76 2.34
N PHE A 86 -3.41 -11.44 2.40
CA PHE A 86 -4.37 -10.50 1.84
C PHE A 86 -4.47 -10.64 0.31
N PHE A 87 -3.34 -10.64 -0.40
CA PHE A 87 -3.34 -10.72 -1.86
C PHE A 87 -3.70 -12.10 -2.40
N ALA A 88 -3.34 -13.18 -1.71
CA ALA A 88 -3.73 -14.54 -2.08
C ALA A 88 -5.25 -14.74 -2.14
N ARG A 89 -6.03 -13.88 -1.46
CA ARG A 89 -7.50 -13.89 -1.49
C ARG A 89 -8.09 -13.10 -2.66
N ALA A 90 -7.26 -12.57 -3.56
CA ALA A 90 -7.67 -11.73 -4.70
C ALA A 90 -8.63 -10.59 -4.27
N PRO A 91 -8.18 -9.67 -3.41
CA PRO A 91 -9.06 -8.69 -2.78
C PRO A 91 -9.69 -7.75 -3.81
N GLN A 92 -10.99 -7.53 -3.70
CA GLN A 92 -11.73 -6.66 -4.61
C GLN A 92 -11.24 -5.22 -4.51
N ARG A 93 -10.90 -4.64 -5.66
CA ARG A 93 -10.49 -3.24 -5.80
C ARG A 93 -11.68 -2.29 -5.82
N VAL A 94 -11.44 -1.06 -5.38
CA VAL A 94 -12.37 0.05 -5.62
C VAL A 94 -11.90 0.87 -6.83
N ASP A 95 -12.85 1.37 -7.61
CA ASP A 95 -12.53 2.16 -8.81
C ASP A 95 -12.02 3.56 -8.46
N GLN A 96 -12.54 4.14 -7.38
CA GLN A 96 -12.22 5.50 -6.94
C GLN A 96 -11.85 5.53 -5.45
N PRO A 97 -10.56 5.41 -5.10
CA PRO A 97 -10.14 5.53 -3.72
C PRO A 97 -10.33 6.95 -3.21
N HIS A 98 -10.76 7.09 -1.95
CA HIS A 98 -10.95 8.38 -1.28
C HIS A 98 -10.04 8.53 -0.06
N LEU A 99 -9.82 9.77 0.38
CA LEU A 99 -8.94 10.09 1.51
C LEU A 99 -9.66 10.15 2.87
N GLY A 100 -10.97 9.87 2.94
CA GLY A 100 -11.74 9.93 4.18
C GLY A 100 -11.17 9.03 5.29
N GLY A 101 -11.08 9.55 6.51
CA GLY A 101 -10.59 8.81 7.68
C GLY A 101 -9.09 8.51 7.69
N LEU A 102 -8.28 9.26 6.93
CA LEU A 102 -6.83 9.32 7.04
C LEU A 102 -6.47 10.62 7.78
N ALA A 103 -6.49 10.58 9.12
CA ALA A 103 -6.12 11.70 10.00
C ALA A 103 -5.07 11.22 11.01
#